data_AF-A0A2V6HBQ6-F1
#
_entry.id   AF-A0A2V6HBQ6-F1
#
_cell.length_a   1.000
_cell.length_b   1.000
_cell.length_c   1.000
_cell.angle_alpha   90.00
_cell.angle_beta   90.00
_cell.angle_gamma   90.00
#
_symmetry.space_group_name_H-M   'P 1'
#
loop_
_entity.id
_entity.type
_entity.pdbx_description
1 polymer ?
#
loop_
_entity_poly.entity_id
_entity_poly.type
_entity_poly.pdbx_seq_one_letter_code
_entity_poly.pdbx_strand_id
1 'polypeptide(L)'
;MKSFVALSLALVLAGCSKPSDTKVDPNGPVEVVVPDHGAYTGAFMDFGDAEDDVTLETIEDFEEMVGKHQAIIVSSSYWGEQNFPTANLNVIWRHGSLPLVFWSPWDKPYEEDRGPDKFGLTEILAGKWDGYIDKWADAARDFGHPMIVVFGVEMNGTWFPWSGAYYGGAEWVPEYNNWKGPETFRRAYRYVVDRVRARGASNIKWMFHTNNYPYPYETWNCAPAYYPGSDYVDWLGLSVYG
;
A
#
# COMPACT_ATOMS: atom_id res chain seq x y z
N MET A 1 -64.10 28.56 -35.04
CA MET A 1 -63.36 27.29 -35.19
C MET A 1 -62.01 27.45 -34.50
N LYS A 2 -61.85 26.76 -33.38
CA LYS A 2 -60.67 26.51 -32.49
C LYS A 2 -59.40 27.38 -32.66
N SER A 3 -59.13 28.22 -31.65
CA SER A 3 -57.77 28.70 -31.32
C SER A 3 -57.14 27.77 -30.29
N PHE A 4 -55.95 27.27 -30.58
CA PHE A 4 -55.10 26.51 -29.64
C PHE A 4 -54.21 27.49 -28.87
N VAL A 5 -54.25 27.45 -27.54
CA VAL A 5 -53.27 28.07 -26.65
C VAL A 5 -52.34 26.97 -26.17
N ALA A 6 -51.05 27.05 -26.53
CA ALA A 6 -50.01 26.19 -25.99
C ALA A 6 -49.46 26.83 -24.71
N LEU A 7 -49.54 26.13 -23.58
CA LEU A 7 -48.99 26.54 -22.30
C LEU A 7 -47.65 25.82 -22.09
N SER A 8 -46.55 26.55 -22.19
CA SER A 8 -45.20 26.04 -21.90
C SER A 8 -44.95 26.18 -20.39
N LEU A 9 -44.86 25.06 -19.66
CA LEU A 9 -44.51 25.04 -18.25
C LEU A 9 -42.98 24.85 -18.12
N ALA A 10 -42.26 25.89 -17.70
CA ALA A 10 -40.84 25.79 -17.37
C ALA A 10 -40.68 25.30 -15.92
N LEU A 11 -40.17 24.08 -15.72
CA LEU A 11 -39.73 23.61 -14.41
C LEU A 11 -38.33 24.15 -14.13
N VAL A 12 -38.20 25.00 -13.12
CA VAL A 12 -36.90 25.37 -12.53
C VAL A 12 -36.62 24.38 -11.39
N LEU A 13 -35.70 23.45 -11.61
CA LEU A 13 -35.16 22.59 -10.55
C LEU A 13 -34.08 23.36 -9.80
N ALA A 14 -34.44 23.93 -8.65
CA ALA A 14 -33.47 24.44 -7.69
C ALA A 14 -32.84 23.26 -6.93
N GLY A 15 -31.67 22.80 -7.38
CA GLY A 15 -30.86 21.83 -6.64
C GLY A 15 -30.28 22.47 -5.38
N CYS A 16 -30.77 22.08 -4.21
CA CYS A 16 -30.14 22.40 -2.94
C CYS A 16 -28.96 21.44 -2.72
N SER A 17 -27.74 21.87 -2.98
CA SER A 17 -26.55 21.22 -2.40
C SER A 17 -26.32 21.83 -1.01
N LYS A 18 -26.49 21.01 0.04
CA LYS A 18 -25.99 21.37 1.37
C LYS A 18 -24.46 21.29 1.33
N PRO A 19 -23.73 22.32 1.80
CA PRO A 19 -22.32 22.17 2.08
C PRO A 19 -22.17 21.12 3.18
N SER A 20 -21.39 20.08 2.93
CA SER A 20 -20.97 19.13 3.96
C SER A 20 -19.96 19.83 4.86
N ASP A 21 -20.42 20.42 5.96
CA ASP A 21 -19.57 20.81 7.10
C ASP A 21 -19.15 19.54 7.85
N THR A 22 -18.36 18.69 7.21
CA THR A 22 -17.66 17.60 7.89
C THR A 22 -16.49 18.25 8.63
N LYS A 23 -16.63 18.43 9.95
CA LYS A 23 -15.46 18.68 10.81
C LYS A 23 -14.48 17.54 10.57
N VAL A 24 -13.34 17.86 9.94
CA VAL A 24 -12.24 16.92 9.76
C VAL A 24 -11.75 16.54 11.15
N ASP A 25 -11.92 15.28 11.53
CA ASP A 25 -11.26 14.73 12.71
C ASP A 25 -9.77 14.59 12.36
N PRO A 26 -8.87 15.36 12.99
CA PRO A 26 -7.44 15.26 12.71
C PRO A 26 -6.85 13.89 13.08
N ASN A 27 -7.57 13.08 13.86
CA ASN A 27 -7.20 11.70 14.21
C ASN A 27 -8.04 10.66 13.44
N GLY A 28 -9.00 11.12 12.63
CA GLY A 28 -9.87 10.27 11.84
C GLY A 28 -9.07 9.52 10.76
N PRO A 29 -9.57 8.38 10.27
CA PRO A 29 -8.94 7.69 9.17
C PRO A 29 -8.89 8.62 7.96
N VAL A 30 -7.70 8.75 7.36
CA VAL A 30 -7.52 9.42 6.08
C VAL A 30 -8.37 8.68 5.03
N GLU A 31 -8.96 9.37 4.05
CA GLU A 31 -9.51 8.70 2.86
C GLU A 31 -8.94 9.34 1.60
N VAL A 32 -8.51 8.48 0.68
CA VAL A 32 -8.11 8.90 -0.67
C VAL A 32 -9.37 8.90 -1.53
N VAL A 33 -9.72 10.06 -2.07
CA VAL A 33 -10.94 10.22 -2.86
C VAL A 33 -10.80 9.48 -4.18
N VAL A 34 -11.67 8.49 -4.47
CA VAL A 34 -11.65 7.87 -5.80
C VAL A 34 -12.22 8.86 -6.81
N PRO A 35 -11.51 9.18 -7.90
CA PRO A 35 -12.02 10.16 -8.87
C PRO A 35 -13.25 9.61 -9.61
N ASP A 36 -14.30 10.43 -9.72
CA ASP A 36 -15.53 10.08 -10.47
C ASP A 36 -15.23 9.80 -11.97
N HIS A 37 -14.15 10.39 -12.49
CA HIS A 37 -13.70 10.26 -13.86
C HIS A 37 -12.17 10.13 -13.95
N GLY A 38 -11.70 9.21 -14.79
CA GLY A 38 -10.27 8.98 -15.01
C GLY A 38 -9.63 8.10 -13.96
N ALA A 39 -8.31 8.25 -13.78
CA ALA A 39 -7.52 7.52 -12.79
C ALA A 39 -6.40 8.42 -12.28
N TYR A 40 -5.96 8.16 -11.05
CA TYR A 40 -4.70 8.72 -10.56
C TYR A 40 -3.54 8.20 -11.39
N THR A 41 -2.63 9.09 -11.77
CA THR A 41 -1.31 8.72 -12.27
C THR A 41 -0.34 8.63 -11.12
N GLY A 42 0.52 7.63 -11.17
CA GLY A 42 1.62 7.52 -10.24
C GLY A 42 2.81 6.88 -10.91
N ALA A 43 3.98 7.06 -10.30
CA ALA A 43 5.23 6.58 -10.84
C ALA A 43 6.12 6.03 -9.73
N PHE A 44 6.87 5.00 -10.11
CA PHE A 44 8.04 4.55 -9.38
C PHE A 44 9.26 4.95 -10.22
N MET A 45 9.95 6.00 -9.81
CA MET A 45 11.13 6.51 -10.52
C MET A 45 12.40 5.79 -10.04
N ASP A 46 13.47 5.92 -10.82
CA ASP A 46 14.79 5.46 -10.40
C ASP A 46 15.30 6.33 -9.24
N PHE A 47 15.04 5.86 -8.03
CA PHE A 47 15.50 6.45 -6.76
C PHE A 47 16.73 5.69 -6.22
N GLY A 48 17.55 5.14 -7.11
CA GLY A 48 18.78 4.41 -6.78
C GLY A 48 18.55 2.94 -6.37
N ASP A 49 19.64 2.26 -6.01
CA ASP A 49 19.66 0.80 -5.81
C ASP A 49 18.67 0.29 -4.75
N ALA A 50 18.46 1.06 -3.67
CA ALA A 50 17.50 0.74 -2.62
C ALA A 50 16.13 1.43 -2.81
N GLU A 51 15.99 2.16 -3.93
CA GLU A 51 14.78 2.86 -4.35
C GLU A 51 14.25 3.85 -3.29
N ASP A 52 15.18 4.44 -2.53
CA ASP A 52 14.93 5.32 -1.39
C ASP A 52 15.71 6.65 -1.44
N ASP A 53 16.35 7.00 -2.57
CA ASP A 53 16.96 8.31 -2.80
C ASP A 53 15.97 9.27 -3.50
N VAL A 54 14.91 9.64 -2.79
CA VAL A 54 13.84 10.47 -3.36
C VAL A 54 14.24 11.95 -3.38
N THR A 55 14.39 12.50 -4.58
CA THR A 55 14.68 13.94 -4.78
C THR A 55 13.55 14.66 -5.52
N LEU A 56 13.42 15.97 -5.26
CA LEU A 56 12.46 16.81 -5.97
C LEU A 56 12.81 16.91 -7.47
N GLU A 57 14.09 17.01 -7.80
CA GLU A 57 14.59 17.10 -9.18
C GLU A 57 14.17 15.88 -10.01
N THR A 58 14.37 14.66 -9.50
CA THR A 58 13.94 13.43 -10.18
C THR A 58 12.43 13.41 -10.44
N ILE A 59 11.62 13.93 -9.50
CA ILE A 59 10.17 14.00 -9.66
C ILE A 59 9.80 15.02 -10.74
N GLU A 60 10.31 16.24 -10.65
CA GLU A 60 10.00 17.33 -11.59
C GLU A 60 10.47 16.99 -13.01
N ASP A 61 11.66 16.40 -13.17
CA ASP A 61 12.19 15.96 -14.47
C ASP A 61 11.30 14.88 -15.12
N PHE A 62 10.82 13.92 -14.33
CA PHE A 62 9.90 12.89 -14.83
C PHE A 62 8.57 13.51 -15.26
N GLU A 63 8.02 14.43 -14.45
CA GLU A 63 6.75 15.09 -14.77
C GLU A 63 6.85 15.99 -16.00
N GLU A 64 7.97 16.69 -16.20
CA GLU A 64 8.25 17.45 -17.42
C GLU A 64 8.30 16.51 -18.63
N MET A 65 9.00 15.37 -18.51
CA MET A 65 9.12 14.38 -19.57
C MET A 65 7.77 13.83 -20.03
N VAL A 66 6.88 13.50 -19.09
CA VAL A 66 5.56 12.92 -19.40
C VAL A 66 4.45 13.96 -19.56
N GLY A 67 4.73 15.22 -19.23
CA GLY A 67 3.79 16.34 -19.28
C GLY A 67 2.62 16.21 -18.29
N LYS A 68 2.81 15.53 -17.15
CA LYS A 68 1.73 15.24 -16.21
C LYS A 68 2.20 15.03 -14.77
N HIS A 69 1.47 15.63 -13.83
CA HIS A 69 1.63 15.43 -12.38
C HIS A 69 1.36 13.99 -11.95
N GLN A 70 2.21 13.44 -11.10
CA GLN A 70 2.07 12.15 -10.46
C GLN A 70 1.38 12.33 -9.10
N ALA A 71 0.11 11.93 -9.05
CA ALA A 71 -0.68 11.97 -7.83
C ALA A 71 -0.15 11.01 -6.75
N ILE A 72 0.50 9.91 -7.16
CA ILE A 72 1.09 8.92 -6.26
C ILE A 72 2.57 8.73 -6.64
N ILE A 73 3.47 8.81 -5.67
CA ILE A 73 4.89 8.52 -5.88
C ILE A 73 5.27 7.35 -5.00
N VAL A 74 5.88 6.34 -5.62
CA VAL A 74 6.32 5.10 -4.97
C VAL A 74 7.77 5.22 -4.54
N SER A 75 8.10 4.78 -3.33
CA SER A 75 9.49 4.61 -2.86
C SER A 75 9.59 3.40 -1.93
N SER A 76 10.80 2.87 -1.76
CA SER A 76 11.04 1.73 -0.88
C SER A 76 11.41 2.15 0.55
N SER A 77 11.15 1.25 1.50
CA SER A 77 11.60 1.33 2.89
C SER A 77 11.98 -0.07 3.36
N TYR A 78 13.28 -0.38 3.28
CA TYR A 78 13.79 -1.70 3.65
C TYR A 78 14.09 -1.77 5.15
N TRP A 79 13.70 -2.88 5.78
CA TRP A 79 13.91 -3.07 7.22
C TRP A 79 15.40 -3.08 7.58
N GLY A 80 16.28 -3.47 6.66
CA GLY A 80 17.73 -3.40 6.80
C GLY A 80 18.26 -1.99 7.13
N GLU A 81 17.56 -0.93 6.73
CA GLU A 81 17.93 0.46 7.04
C GLU A 81 17.53 0.88 8.46
N GLN A 82 16.68 0.11 9.14
CA GLN A 82 16.28 0.31 10.53
C GLN A 82 15.74 1.72 10.83
N ASN A 83 15.12 2.37 9.84
CA ASN A 83 14.57 3.71 9.95
C ASN A 83 13.13 3.79 9.38
N PHE A 84 12.48 4.93 9.62
CA PHE A 84 11.31 5.38 8.90
C PHE A 84 11.76 6.43 7.87
N PRO A 85 11.29 6.40 6.60
CA PRO A 85 11.84 7.20 5.50
C PRO A 85 11.34 8.66 5.52
N THR A 86 11.48 9.37 6.66
CA THR A 86 10.93 10.71 6.88
C THR A 86 11.30 11.71 5.80
N ALA A 87 12.56 11.71 5.34
CA ALA A 87 13.04 12.66 4.34
C ALA A 87 12.28 12.49 3.01
N ASN A 88 12.24 11.27 2.50
CA ASN A 88 11.57 10.90 1.25
C ASN A 88 10.10 11.26 1.28
N LEU A 89 9.40 10.86 2.35
CA LEU A 89 7.97 11.12 2.48
C LEU A 89 7.65 12.61 2.59
N ASN A 90 8.53 13.40 3.21
CA ASN A 90 8.38 14.85 3.24
C ASN A 90 8.59 15.49 1.86
N VAL A 91 9.54 15.00 1.05
CA VAL A 91 9.72 15.46 -0.33
C VAL A 91 8.44 15.20 -1.14
N ILE A 92 7.96 13.95 -1.13
CA ILE A 92 6.76 13.53 -1.86
C ILE A 92 5.53 14.33 -1.42
N TRP A 93 5.31 14.47 -0.11
CA TRP A 93 4.15 15.18 0.40
C TRP A 93 4.20 16.68 0.08
N ARG A 94 5.36 17.33 0.25
CA ARG A 94 5.52 18.76 -0.07
C ARG A 94 5.42 19.05 -1.56
N HIS A 95 5.76 18.09 -2.40
CA HIS A 95 5.52 18.14 -3.84
C HIS A 95 4.02 18.11 -4.20
N GLY A 96 3.14 17.69 -3.27
CA GLY A 96 1.70 17.57 -3.50
C GLY A 96 1.28 16.20 -4.02
N SER A 97 2.09 15.17 -3.80
CA SER A 97 1.82 13.79 -4.16
C SER A 97 1.56 12.94 -2.91
N LEU A 98 0.76 11.88 -3.05
CA LEU A 98 0.51 10.90 -1.99
C LEU A 98 1.66 9.87 -1.99
N PRO A 99 2.38 9.69 -0.87
CA PRO A 99 3.41 8.66 -0.79
C PRO A 99 2.80 7.25 -0.78
N LEU A 100 3.38 6.36 -1.58
CA LEU A 100 3.19 4.91 -1.50
C LEU A 100 4.53 4.26 -1.14
N VAL A 101 4.56 3.53 -0.03
CA VAL A 101 5.79 2.94 0.50
C VAL A 101 5.76 1.42 0.37
N PHE A 102 6.76 0.86 -0.31
CA PHE A 102 7.06 -0.57 -0.23
C PHE A 102 7.88 -0.83 1.04
N TRP A 103 7.19 -1.24 2.10
CA TRP A 103 7.79 -1.51 3.41
C TRP A 103 8.15 -3.00 3.52
N SER A 104 9.42 -3.29 3.21
CA SER A 104 9.87 -4.65 2.91
C SER A 104 10.74 -5.21 4.02
N PRO A 105 10.39 -6.37 4.62
CA PRO A 105 11.22 -7.07 5.60
C PRO A 105 12.42 -7.75 4.91
N TRP A 106 13.36 -6.93 4.45
CA TRP A 106 14.55 -7.33 3.69
C TRP A 106 15.82 -6.82 4.36
N ASP A 107 16.86 -7.65 4.40
CA ASP A 107 18.18 -7.31 4.90
C ASP A 107 19.23 -7.16 3.81
N LYS A 108 20.25 -6.34 4.09
CA LYS A 108 21.44 -6.23 3.25
C LYS A 108 22.09 -7.60 3.07
N PRO A 109 22.53 -7.95 1.86
CA PRO A 109 22.75 -7.08 0.69
C PRO A 109 21.56 -6.92 -0.29
N TYR A 110 20.31 -7.14 0.14
CA TYR A 110 19.12 -7.03 -0.72
C TYR A 110 19.21 -7.90 -1.98
N GLU A 111 19.53 -9.18 -1.78
CA GLU A 111 19.60 -10.17 -2.84
C GLU A 111 18.26 -10.88 -3.03
N GLU A 112 17.79 -10.92 -4.28
CA GLU A 112 16.63 -11.71 -4.69
C GLU A 112 16.96 -13.21 -4.73
N ASP A 113 15.91 -14.04 -4.87
CA ASP A 113 15.96 -15.50 -4.95
C ASP A 113 16.68 -16.15 -3.77
N ARG A 114 16.67 -15.44 -2.63
CA ARG A 114 17.21 -15.89 -1.36
C ARG A 114 16.07 -16.06 -0.37
N GLY A 115 16.08 -17.23 0.28
CA GLY A 115 15.10 -17.59 1.30
C GLY A 115 15.11 -16.64 2.51
N PRO A 116 14.35 -16.97 3.57
CA PRO A 116 14.12 -16.07 4.68
C PRO A 116 15.43 -15.55 5.27
N ASP A 117 15.52 -14.24 5.42
CA ASP A 117 16.63 -13.58 6.11
C ASP A 117 16.29 -13.36 7.59
N LYS A 118 17.04 -12.48 8.27
CA LYS A 118 16.82 -12.20 9.70
C LYS A 118 15.43 -11.60 10.00
N PHE A 119 14.77 -11.00 9.02
CA PHE A 119 13.42 -10.42 9.09
C PHE A 119 12.33 -11.40 8.64
N GLY A 120 12.64 -12.71 8.55
CA GLY A 120 11.68 -13.73 8.13
C GLY A 120 10.35 -13.69 8.90
N LEU A 121 9.27 -14.07 8.22
CA LEU A 121 7.90 -13.95 8.74
C LEU A 121 7.68 -14.68 10.07
N THR A 122 8.38 -15.80 10.30
CA THR A 122 8.32 -16.54 11.56
C THR A 122 8.96 -15.77 12.71
N GLU A 123 10.04 -15.03 12.46
CA GLU A 123 10.70 -14.19 13.46
C GLU A 123 9.85 -12.95 13.80
N ILE A 124 9.16 -12.39 12.80
CA ILE A 124 8.16 -11.33 12.98
C ILE A 124 7.03 -11.83 13.87
N LEU A 125 6.45 -13.00 13.56
CA LEU A 125 5.38 -13.61 14.35
C LEU A 125 5.82 -14.03 15.77
N ALA A 126 7.11 -14.26 15.98
CA ALA A 126 7.69 -14.52 17.30
C ALA A 126 7.94 -13.24 18.11
N GLY A 127 7.63 -12.06 17.56
CA GLY A 127 7.78 -10.77 18.21
C GLY A 127 9.21 -10.22 18.25
N LYS A 128 10.16 -10.83 17.52
CA LYS A 128 11.57 -10.43 17.56
C LYS A 128 11.82 -9.02 17.04
N TRP A 129 10.99 -8.57 16.10
CA TRP A 129 11.09 -7.26 15.43
C TRP A 129 10.08 -6.24 15.93
N ASP A 130 9.37 -6.56 17.01
CA ASP A 130 8.39 -5.70 17.67
C ASP A 130 8.90 -4.29 17.93
N GLY A 131 10.10 -4.16 18.49
CA GLY A 131 10.69 -2.87 18.79
C GLY A 131 11.04 -2.04 17.55
N TYR A 132 11.31 -2.66 16.41
CA TYR A 132 11.49 -1.95 15.14
C TYR A 132 10.14 -1.49 14.58
N ILE A 133 9.16 -2.39 14.53
CA ILE A 133 7.80 -2.10 14.06
C ILE A 133 7.17 -0.95 14.86
N ASP A 134 7.31 -0.99 16.19
CA ASP A 134 6.75 0.04 17.08
C ASP A 134 7.40 1.41 16.84
N LYS A 135 8.72 1.46 16.65
CA LYS A 135 9.45 2.71 16.33
C LYS A 135 9.07 3.25 14.97
N TRP A 136 8.95 2.37 13.97
CA TRP A 136 8.52 2.76 12.63
C TRP A 136 7.10 3.33 12.67
N ALA A 137 6.20 2.68 13.40
CA ALA A 137 4.82 3.14 13.58
C ALA A 137 4.72 4.46 14.36
N ASP A 138 5.54 4.66 15.39
CA ASP A 138 5.62 5.94 16.10
C ASP A 138 6.04 7.07 15.16
N ALA A 139 7.08 6.85 14.35
CA ALA A 139 7.53 7.82 13.34
C ALA A 139 6.48 8.04 12.23
N ALA A 140 5.76 6.99 11.83
CA ALA A 140 4.67 7.09 10.87
C ALA A 140 3.51 7.93 11.39
N ARG A 141 3.12 7.77 12.66
CA ARG A 141 2.15 8.64 13.33
C ARG A 141 2.65 10.08 13.36
N ASP A 142 3.90 10.29 13.75
CA ASP A 142 4.50 11.62 13.90
C ASP A 142 4.72 12.33 12.56
N PHE A 143 4.82 11.59 11.44
CA PHE A 143 4.78 12.16 10.08
C PHE A 143 3.47 12.91 9.80
N GLY A 144 2.35 12.46 10.38
CA GLY A 144 1.10 13.21 10.44
C GLY A 144 0.38 13.43 9.09
N HIS A 145 0.88 12.86 8.00
CA HIS A 145 0.28 12.97 6.67
C HIS A 145 -0.17 11.60 6.14
N PRO A 146 -1.22 11.58 5.29
CA PRO A 146 -1.63 10.43 4.49
C PRO A 146 -0.45 9.70 3.82
N MET A 147 -0.45 8.37 3.89
CA MET A 147 0.41 7.52 3.06
C MET A 147 -0.26 6.17 2.78
N ILE A 148 0.12 5.53 1.67
CA ILE A 148 -0.19 4.13 1.38
C ILE A 148 1.03 3.30 1.73
N VAL A 149 0.84 2.15 2.39
CA VAL A 149 1.92 1.22 2.76
C VAL A 149 1.59 -0.17 2.23
N VAL A 150 2.57 -0.78 1.56
CA VAL A 150 2.56 -2.18 1.15
C VAL A 150 3.56 -2.94 2.02
N PHE A 151 3.08 -3.82 2.87
CA PHE A 151 3.95 -4.75 3.61
C PHE A 151 4.17 -6.02 2.79
N GLY A 152 5.43 -6.31 2.46
CA GLY A 152 5.84 -7.55 1.77
C GLY A 152 5.17 -7.71 0.40
N VAL A 153 5.55 -6.85 -0.55
CA VAL A 153 5.03 -6.84 -1.93
C VAL A 153 5.29 -8.17 -2.65
N GLU A 154 4.38 -8.62 -3.52
CA GLU A 154 4.58 -9.79 -4.39
C GLU A 154 4.95 -11.08 -3.66
N MET A 155 4.38 -11.29 -2.47
CA MET A 155 4.58 -12.49 -1.66
C MET A 155 4.25 -13.83 -2.36
N ASN A 156 3.55 -13.77 -3.50
CA ASN A 156 3.24 -14.90 -4.37
C ASN A 156 4.30 -15.17 -5.44
N GLY A 157 5.50 -14.58 -5.33
CA GLY A 157 6.69 -14.91 -6.11
C GLY A 157 7.64 -15.89 -5.40
N THR A 158 8.90 -15.93 -5.87
CA THR A 158 10.03 -16.60 -5.18
C THR A 158 11.23 -15.70 -4.95
N TRP A 159 11.22 -14.48 -5.47
CA TRP A 159 12.36 -13.58 -5.46
C TRP A 159 12.58 -12.91 -4.10
N PHE A 160 11.53 -12.71 -3.30
CA PHE A 160 11.66 -12.05 -2.00
C PHE A 160 11.66 -13.01 -0.79
N PRO A 161 12.37 -12.68 0.30
CA PRO A 161 12.49 -13.56 1.48
C PRO A 161 11.18 -13.74 2.27
N TRP A 162 10.15 -12.91 2.02
CA TRP A 162 8.79 -13.07 2.56
C TRP A 162 7.85 -13.90 1.66
N SER A 163 8.34 -14.44 0.54
CA SER A 163 7.54 -15.25 -0.37
C SER A 163 6.99 -16.50 0.31
N GLY A 164 5.69 -16.80 0.13
CA GLY A 164 5.05 -17.95 0.79
C GLY A 164 5.69 -19.30 0.42
N ALA A 165 6.38 -19.38 -0.72
CA ALA A 165 7.19 -20.54 -1.11
C ALA A 165 8.23 -20.94 -0.05
N TYR A 166 8.77 -19.97 0.69
CA TYR A 166 9.75 -20.21 1.75
C TYR A 166 9.15 -20.60 3.10
N TYR A 167 7.83 -20.51 3.26
CA TYR A 167 7.13 -20.74 4.53
C TYR A 167 6.21 -21.96 4.47
N GLY A 168 6.70 -23.04 3.85
CA GLY A 168 5.96 -24.30 3.69
C GLY A 168 5.04 -24.36 2.48
N GLY A 169 4.93 -23.28 1.70
CA GLY A 169 4.25 -23.26 0.40
C GLY A 169 2.90 -23.98 0.41
N ALA A 170 2.82 -25.07 -0.37
CA ALA A 170 1.63 -25.89 -0.57
C ALA A 170 1.25 -26.84 0.59
N GLU A 171 1.96 -26.82 1.72
CA GLU A 171 1.60 -27.64 2.89
C GLU A 171 0.21 -27.23 3.39
N TRP A 172 -0.78 -28.14 3.29
CA TRP A 172 -2.15 -27.84 3.72
C TRP A 172 -2.26 -27.78 5.25
N VAL A 173 -2.92 -26.76 5.77
CA VAL A 173 -3.18 -26.58 7.21
C VAL A 173 -4.69 -26.61 7.47
N PRO A 174 -5.23 -27.75 7.95
CA PRO A 174 -6.68 -27.92 8.16
C PRO A 174 -7.29 -26.89 9.13
N GLU A 175 -6.53 -26.48 10.15
CA GLU A 175 -6.97 -25.51 11.16
C GLU A 175 -7.37 -24.16 10.55
N TYR A 176 -6.64 -23.71 9.53
CA TYR A 176 -6.88 -22.43 8.86
C TYR A 176 -7.65 -22.57 7.55
N ASN A 177 -7.95 -23.80 7.14
CA ASN A 177 -8.50 -24.12 5.82
C ASN A 177 -7.71 -23.40 4.70
N ASN A 178 -6.38 -23.44 4.80
CA ASN A 178 -5.48 -22.72 3.91
C ASN A 178 -4.12 -23.44 3.82
N TRP A 179 -3.30 -23.04 2.85
CA TRP A 179 -1.91 -23.51 2.73
C TRP A 179 -0.97 -22.72 3.63
N LYS A 180 0.08 -23.37 4.12
CA LYS A 180 0.99 -22.85 5.15
C LYS A 180 1.77 -21.62 4.71
N GLY A 181 2.25 -21.59 3.47
CA GLY A 181 2.96 -20.43 2.92
C GLY A 181 2.09 -19.17 2.95
N PRO A 182 0.94 -19.18 2.27
CA PRO A 182 -0.01 -18.08 2.30
C PRO A 182 -0.54 -17.74 3.69
N GLU A 183 -0.79 -18.75 4.53
CA GLU A 183 -1.25 -18.51 5.90
C GLU A 183 -0.18 -17.82 6.76
N THR A 184 1.08 -18.18 6.61
CA THR A 184 2.20 -17.53 7.32
C THR A 184 2.28 -16.05 6.96
N PHE A 185 2.16 -15.72 5.67
CA PHE A 185 2.10 -14.34 5.21
C PHE A 185 0.86 -13.61 5.75
N ARG A 186 -0.34 -14.20 5.66
CA ARG A 186 -1.58 -13.59 6.19
C ARG A 186 -1.45 -13.23 7.66
N ARG A 187 -0.92 -14.14 8.47
CA ARG A 187 -0.71 -13.91 9.89
C ARG A 187 0.31 -12.81 10.15
N ALA A 188 1.43 -12.80 9.42
CA ALA A 188 2.45 -11.77 9.57
C ALA A 188 1.93 -10.39 9.15
N TYR A 189 1.20 -10.30 8.03
CA TYR A 189 0.54 -9.07 7.58
C TYR A 189 -0.38 -8.51 8.66
N ARG A 190 -1.31 -9.35 9.18
CA ARG A 190 -2.22 -8.94 10.26
C ARG A 190 -1.47 -8.49 11.50
N TYR A 191 -0.46 -9.26 11.91
CA TYR A 191 0.37 -8.95 13.07
C TYR A 191 1.03 -7.57 12.97
N VAL A 192 1.66 -7.28 11.83
CA VAL A 192 2.30 -5.98 11.56
C VAL A 192 1.27 -4.86 11.57
N VAL A 193 0.15 -5.02 10.85
CA VAL A 193 -0.91 -4.00 10.78
C VAL A 193 -1.52 -3.72 12.15
N ASP A 194 -1.85 -4.74 12.92
CA ASP A 194 -2.42 -4.59 14.27
C ASP A 194 -1.46 -3.86 15.19
N ARG A 195 -0.17 -4.17 15.09
CA ARG A 195 0.87 -3.52 15.88
C ARG A 195 1.02 -2.05 15.52
N VAL A 196 1.09 -1.72 14.24
CA VAL A 196 1.17 -0.33 13.76
C VAL A 196 -0.08 0.46 14.18
N ARG A 197 -1.27 -0.13 14.05
CA ARG A 197 -2.54 0.47 14.53
C ARG A 197 -2.54 0.70 16.04
N ALA A 198 -1.99 -0.23 16.83
CA ALA A 198 -1.87 -0.08 18.28
C ALA A 198 -0.95 1.08 18.70
N ARG A 199 -0.07 1.55 17.81
CA ARG A 199 0.76 2.76 18.02
C ARG A 199 0.06 4.06 17.59
N GLY A 200 -1.17 3.97 17.06
CA GLY A 200 -1.98 5.12 16.68
C GLY A 200 -1.64 5.73 15.31
N ALA A 201 -0.92 5.02 14.44
CA ALA A 201 -0.61 5.48 13.09
C ALA A 201 -1.85 5.33 12.15
N SER A 202 -2.91 6.10 12.40
CA SER A 202 -4.17 6.08 11.64
C SER A 202 -4.09 6.78 10.28
N ASN A 203 -2.95 7.42 9.98
CA ASN A 203 -2.64 8.09 8.72
C ASN A 203 -2.19 7.13 7.60
N ILE A 204 -2.11 5.82 7.87
CA ILE A 204 -1.71 4.80 6.91
C ILE A 204 -2.94 4.15 6.26
N LYS A 205 -2.87 4.00 4.94
CA LYS A 205 -3.71 3.08 4.14
C LYS A 205 -2.93 1.84 3.77
N TRP A 206 -3.52 0.68 4.03
CA TRP A 206 -2.86 -0.60 3.80
C TRP A 206 -3.21 -1.15 2.42
N MET A 207 -2.19 -1.40 1.62
CA MET A 207 -2.35 -2.03 0.32
C MET A 207 -1.90 -3.49 0.39
N PHE A 208 -2.72 -4.39 -0.14
CA PHE A 208 -2.37 -5.78 -0.41
C PHE A 208 -1.98 -5.91 -1.88
N HIS A 209 -0.69 -6.15 -2.14
CA HIS A 209 -0.11 -6.09 -3.48
C HIS A 209 0.51 -7.42 -3.87
N THR A 210 0.04 -8.03 -4.97
CA THR A 210 0.54 -9.31 -5.48
C THR A 210 1.17 -9.17 -6.86
N ASN A 211 2.02 -10.12 -7.26
CA ASN A 211 2.34 -10.26 -8.67
C ASN A 211 1.11 -10.79 -9.43
N ASN A 212 0.90 -10.39 -10.69
CA ASN A 212 -0.26 -10.81 -11.48
C ASN A 212 -0.34 -12.33 -11.66
N TYR A 213 0.80 -12.96 -11.90
CA TYR A 213 0.94 -14.39 -12.05
C TYR A 213 1.73 -14.93 -10.86
N PRO A 214 1.16 -15.88 -10.09
CA PRO A 214 1.92 -16.49 -9.03
C PRO A 214 3.10 -17.27 -9.61
N TYR A 215 4.22 -17.24 -8.91
CA TYR A 215 5.39 -18.04 -9.20
C TYR A 215 5.79 -18.79 -7.91
N PRO A 216 5.67 -20.13 -7.87
CA PRO A 216 5.21 -21.02 -8.93
C PRO A 216 3.72 -20.83 -9.26
N TYR A 217 3.35 -21.21 -10.49
CA TYR A 217 1.98 -21.10 -11.00
C TYR A 217 1.09 -22.22 -10.48
N GLU A 218 0.75 -22.15 -9.19
CA GLU A 218 -0.01 -23.17 -8.47
C GLU A 218 -1.18 -22.56 -7.69
N THR A 219 -2.23 -23.36 -7.47
CA THR A 219 -3.48 -22.91 -6.83
C THR A 219 -3.28 -22.36 -5.43
N TRP A 220 -2.35 -22.93 -4.67
CA TRP A 220 -2.01 -22.45 -3.33
C TRP A 220 -1.39 -21.06 -3.33
N ASN A 221 -0.77 -20.66 -4.45
CA ASN A 221 0.01 -19.46 -4.54
C ASN A 221 -0.76 -18.26 -5.13
N CYS A 222 -2.03 -18.46 -5.51
CA CYS A 222 -2.86 -17.38 -6.05
C CYS A 222 -3.17 -16.30 -5.00
N ALA A 223 -3.34 -15.05 -5.44
CA ALA A 223 -3.60 -13.89 -4.57
C ALA A 223 -4.69 -14.11 -3.49
N PRO A 224 -5.83 -14.77 -3.76
CA PRO A 224 -6.85 -15.00 -2.73
C PRO A 224 -6.36 -15.82 -1.53
N ALA A 225 -5.37 -16.71 -1.71
CA ALA A 225 -4.81 -17.51 -0.63
C ALA A 225 -4.01 -16.67 0.39
N TYR A 226 -3.52 -15.51 -0.04
CA TYR A 226 -2.72 -14.57 0.75
C TYR A 226 -3.53 -13.41 1.33
N TYR A 227 -4.81 -13.24 0.93
CA TYR A 227 -5.60 -12.08 1.32
C TYR A 227 -5.87 -12.06 2.85
N PRO A 228 -5.46 -11.01 3.58
CA PRO A 228 -5.58 -10.96 5.03
C PRO A 228 -6.99 -10.56 5.51
N GLY A 229 -7.91 -10.23 4.61
CA GLY A 229 -9.29 -9.84 4.95
C GLY A 229 -9.52 -8.33 4.89
N SER A 230 -10.78 -7.93 4.74
CA SER A 230 -11.20 -6.54 4.53
C SER A 230 -10.84 -5.61 5.68
N ASP A 231 -10.76 -6.11 6.90
CA ASP A 231 -10.42 -5.30 8.07
C ASP A 231 -8.95 -4.84 8.07
N TYR A 232 -8.12 -5.42 7.20
CA TYR A 232 -6.68 -5.17 7.10
C TYR A 232 -6.24 -4.49 5.81
N VAL A 233 -7.14 -4.32 4.84
CA VAL A 233 -6.80 -3.87 3.48
C VAL A 233 -7.72 -2.75 3.04
N ASP A 234 -7.13 -1.61 2.70
CA ASP A 234 -7.81 -0.48 2.09
C ASP A 234 -7.70 -0.52 0.55
N TRP A 235 -6.57 -1.01 0.01
CA TRP A 235 -6.27 -1.01 -1.43
C TRP A 235 -5.80 -2.40 -1.91
N LEU A 236 -6.19 -2.77 -3.13
CA LEU A 236 -5.63 -3.93 -3.84
C LEU A 236 -4.64 -3.44 -4.89
N GLY A 237 -3.43 -4.01 -4.90
CA GLY A 237 -2.37 -3.74 -5.85
C GLY A 237 -2.00 -4.99 -6.66
N LEU A 238 -1.55 -4.79 -7.89
CA LEU A 238 -1.11 -5.85 -8.77
C LEU A 238 0.10 -5.38 -9.59
N SER A 239 1.20 -6.12 -9.55
CA SER A 239 2.30 -5.92 -10.49
C SER A 239 1.97 -6.61 -11.80
N VAL A 240 2.03 -5.86 -12.90
CA VAL A 240 1.72 -6.35 -14.24
C VAL A 240 2.83 -5.87 -15.18
N TYR A 241 3.64 -6.82 -15.64
CA TYR A 241 4.68 -6.60 -16.63
C TYR A 241 4.26 -7.20 -17.98
N GLY A 242 4.67 -6.59 -19.09
CA GLY A 242 4.28 -6.97 -20.46
C GLY A 242 5.40 -6.81 -21.47
#